data_AF-A0A8J6EEX0-F1
#
_entry.id   AF-A0A8J6EEX0-F1
#
_cell.length_a   1.000
_cell.length_b   1.000
_cell.length_c   1.000
_cell.angle_alpha   90.00
_cell.angle_beta   90.00
_cell.angle_gamma   90.00
#
_symmetry.space_group_name_H-M   'P 1'
#
loop_
_entity.id
_entity.type
_entity.pdbx_description
1 polymer ?
#
loop_
_entity_poly.entity_id
_entity_poly.type
_entity_poly.pdbx_seq_one_letter_code
_entity_poly.pdbx_strand_id
1 'polypeptide(L)'
;MGYAKNAIDDVKDTTYKDGSCTHTTKTPNPWWQVDLQQVYSISKVIITNRLDCCSDRLLGAQVRIGNSPDNNNPVCGTVTSLASATLPFCCNGMVGQYISVVIPGRSEYLTLCEVEVYGDPVKGCH
;
A
#
# COMPACT_ATOMS: atom_id res chain seq x y z
N MET A 1 17.87 -1.11 5.80
CA MET A 1 16.59 -0.69 6.41
C MET A 1 15.70 -0.18 5.30
N GLY A 2 14.38 -0.33 5.41
CA GLY A 2 13.47 0.10 4.34
C GLY A 2 13.14 -0.96 3.29
N TYR A 3 13.30 -2.26 3.58
CA TYR A 3 12.98 -3.32 2.61
C TYR A 3 11.48 -3.37 2.34
N ALA A 4 11.08 -3.69 1.11
CA ALA A 4 9.66 -3.76 0.73
C ALA A 4 8.84 -4.71 1.61
N LYS A 5 9.42 -5.85 2.04
CA LYS A 5 8.74 -6.83 2.90
C LYS A 5 8.35 -6.30 4.28
N ASN A 6 8.93 -5.17 4.71
CA ASN A 6 8.65 -4.61 6.03
C ASN A 6 7.21 -4.08 6.12
N ALA A 7 6.56 -3.73 5.00
CA ALA A 7 5.15 -3.32 5.02
C ALA A 7 4.15 -4.50 5.16
N ILE A 8 4.64 -5.72 5.32
CA ILE A 8 3.83 -6.93 5.50
C ILE A 8 4.47 -7.84 6.57
N ASP A 9 5.12 -7.23 7.56
CA ASP A 9 5.79 -7.95 8.65
C ASP A 9 4.97 -8.03 9.94
N ASP A 10 3.72 -7.55 9.91
CA ASP A 10 2.76 -7.49 11.02
C ASP A 10 3.20 -6.56 12.17
N VAL A 11 4.15 -5.65 11.91
CA VAL A 11 4.60 -4.65 12.87
C VAL A 11 4.15 -3.26 12.40
N LYS A 12 3.36 -2.57 13.23
CA LYS A 12 2.76 -1.26 12.89
C LYS A 12 3.56 -0.09 13.46
N ASP A 13 4.86 -0.29 13.70
CA ASP A 13 5.70 0.76 14.27
C ASP A 13 5.87 1.89 13.26
N THR A 14 5.50 3.09 13.68
CA THR A 14 5.52 4.28 12.81
C THR A 14 6.89 4.97 12.76
N THR A 15 7.88 4.44 13.48
CA THR A 15 9.24 4.98 13.56
C THR A 15 10.17 4.27 12.59
N TYR A 16 10.66 4.98 11.56
CA TYR A 16 11.50 4.36 10.53
C TYR A 16 12.76 3.67 11.07
N LYS A 17 13.36 4.21 12.13
CA LYS A 17 14.60 3.67 12.73
C LYS A 17 14.41 2.32 13.41
N ASP A 18 13.18 1.96 13.76
CA ASP A 18 12.86 0.69 14.43
C ASP A 18 12.77 -0.46 13.41
N GLY A 19 12.89 -0.16 12.12
CA GLY A 19 13.24 -1.13 11.08
C GLY A 19 12.06 -1.84 10.42
N SER A 20 10.82 -1.53 10.84
CA SER A 20 9.57 -2.10 10.30
C SER A 20 8.92 -1.23 9.20
N CYS A 21 9.45 -0.04 8.90
CA CYS A 21 9.01 0.70 7.72
C CYS A 21 9.82 0.38 6.45
N THR A 22 9.16 0.47 5.29
CA THR A 22 9.74 0.43 3.94
C THR A 22 10.33 1.80 3.56
N HIS A 23 11.20 1.87 2.55
CA HIS A 23 11.66 3.16 2.02
C HIS A 23 12.21 3.02 0.60
N THR A 24 11.64 3.75 -0.36
CA THR A 24 12.22 3.84 -1.71
C THR A 24 13.36 4.86 -1.76
N THR A 25 14.09 4.93 -2.86
CA THR A 25 14.81 6.17 -3.20
C THR A 25 13.83 7.23 -3.70
N LYS A 26 14.27 8.48 -3.85
CA LYS A 26 13.43 9.53 -4.46
C LYS A 26 13.38 9.31 -5.96
N THR A 27 12.26 8.78 -6.44
CA THR A 27 12.08 8.47 -7.87
C THR A 27 10.74 9.00 -8.35
N PRO A 28 10.56 9.23 -9.67
CA PRO A 28 9.25 9.53 -10.23
C PRO A 28 8.29 8.37 -10.00
N ASN A 29 7.08 8.69 -9.53
CA ASN A 29 6.02 7.71 -9.32
C ASN A 29 6.46 6.50 -8.46
N PRO A 30 7.03 6.71 -7.26
CA PRO A 30 7.50 5.61 -6.43
C PRO A 30 6.32 4.72 -6.05
N TRP A 31 6.58 3.43 -5.93
CA TRP A 31 5.54 2.44 -5.69
C TRP A 31 6.04 1.31 -4.80
N TRP A 32 5.08 0.66 -4.16
CA TRP A 32 5.23 -0.61 -3.47
C TRP A 32 4.12 -1.53 -3.96
N GLN A 33 4.39 -2.83 -4.09
CA GLN A 33 3.42 -3.82 -4.55
C GLN A 33 3.58 -5.11 -3.78
N VAL A 34 2.46 -5.76 -3.47
CA VAL A 34 2.39 -7.13 -2.99
C VAL A 34 1.69 -8.01 -4.01
N ASP A 35 2.23 -9.21 -4.20
CA ASP A 35 1.64 -10.30 -4.96
C ASP A 35 0.99 -11.30 -3.99
N LEU A 36 -0.34 -11.43 -4.05
CA LEU A 36 -1.09 -12.36 -3.21
C LEU A 36 -1.03 -13.82 -3.69
N GLN A 37 -0.33 -14.10 -4.79
CA GLN A 37 -0.15 -15.41 -5.44
C GLN A 37 -1.43 -16.05 -6.02
N GLN A 38 -2.59 -15.49 -5.71
CA GLN A 38 -3.89 -15.87 -6.25
C GLN A 38 -4.82 -14.66 -6.28
N VAL A 39 -5.94 -14.78 -6.96
CA VAL A 39 -6.92 -13.69 -7.10
C VAL A 39 -7.84 -13.65 -5.88
N TYR A 40 -7.99 -12.47 -5.28
CA TYR A 40 -8.90 -12.21 -4.16
C TYR A 40 -9.93 -11.14 -4.50
N SER A 41 -11.08 -11.19 -3.83
CA SER A 41 -12.04 -10.09 -3.73
C SER A 41 -11.68 -9.26 -2.51
N ILE A 42 -11.10 -8.07 -2.73
CA ILE A 42 -10.56 -7.22 -1.67
C ILE A 42 -11.65 -6.30 -1.12
N SER A 43 -11.96 -6.46 0.16
CA SER A 43 -12.95 -5.64 0.85
C SER A 43 -12.33 -4.38 1.46
N LYS A 44 -11.11 -4.49 2.00
CA LYS A 44 -10.45 -3.41 2.73
C LYS A 44 -8.93 -3.47 2.59
N VAL A 45 -8.31 -2.31 2.44
CA VAL A 45 -6.86 -2.12 2.60
C VAL A 45 -6.62 -1.11 3.70
N ILE A 46 -5.62 -1.34 4.54
CA ILE A 46 -5.22 -0.41 5.61
C ILE A 46 -3.74 -0.08 5.43
N ILE A 47 -3.41 1.20 5.36
CA ILE A 47 -2.01 1.66 5.32
C ILE A 47 -1.64 2.29 6.66
N THR A 48 -0.51 1.89 7.24
CA THR A 48 0.14 2.58 8.35
C THR A 48 1.29 3.44 7.83
N ASN A 49 1.18 4.75 8.04
CA ASN A 49 2.16 5.75 7.63
C ASN A 49 3.31 5.86 8.64
N ARG A 50 4.43 6.43 8.19
CA ARG A 50 5.53 6.88 9.06
C ARG A 50 5.14 8.16 9.79
N LEU A 51 5.48 8.26 11.08
CA LEU A 51 5.17 9.44 11.90
C LEU A 51 6.38 10.12 12.57
N ASP A 52 7.54 9.46 12.68
CA ASP A 52 8.73 10.07 13.29
C ASP A 52 9.31 11.24 12.46
N CYS A 53 8.99 11.29 11.16
CA CYS A 53 9.08 12.48 10.30
C CYS A 53 8.29 12.24 9.02
N CYS A 54 8.14 13.30 8.22
CA CYS A 54 7.96 13.15 6.78
C CYS A 54 6.64 12.46 6.38
N SER A 55 5.63 12.50 7.27
CA SER A 55 4.33 11.86 7.06
C SER A 55 3.59 12.44 5.86
N ASP A 56 3.86 13.71 5.53
CA ASP A 56 3.32 14.48 4.40
C ASP A 56 3.61 13.84 3.03
N ARG A 57 4.70 13.07 2.91
CA ARG A 57 5.09 12.42 1.66
C ARG A 57 4.05 11.47 1.10
N LEU A 58 3.24 10.85 1.96
CA LEU A 58 2.21 9.88 1.56
C LEU A 58 0.95 10.56 0.98
N LEU A 59 0.81 11.89 1.12
CA LEU A 59 -0.38 12.60 0.63
C LEU A 59 -0.53 12.45 -0.90
N GLY A 60 -1.71 12.03 -1.35
CA GLY A 60 -2.01 11.76 -2.75
C GLY A 60 -1.59 10.37 -3.25
N ALA A 61 -1.01 9.52 -2.39
CA ALA A 61 -0.76 8.12 -2.74
C ALA A 61 -2.08 7.39 -3.03
N GLN A 62 -2.03 6.44 -3.97
CA GLN A 62 -3.18 5.69 -4.45
C GLN A 62 -3.01 4.21 -4.16
N VAL A 63 -4.02 3.61 -3.54
CA VAL A 63 -4.15 2.15 -3.45
C VAL A 63 -4.78 1.66 -4.74
N ARG A 64 -4.14 0.71 -5.40
CA ARG A 64 -4.58 0.12 -6.67
C ARG A 64 -4.67 -1.38 -6.57
N ILE A 65 -5.69 -1.96 -7.20
CA ILE A 65 -6.01 -3.39 -7.10
C ILE A 65 -6.36 -3.93 -8.49
N GLY A 66 -5.72 -5.03 -8.89
CA GLY A 66 -6.06 -5.71 -10.13
C GLY A 66 -5.17 -6.92 -10.42
N ASN A 67 -5.22 -7.40 -11.66
CA ASN A 67 -4.49 -8.60 -12.09
C ASN A 67 -3.28 -8.28 -12.98
N SER A 68 -3.01 -7.01 -13.27
CA SER A 68 -1.78 -6.65 -13.96
C SER A 68 -0.63 -6.50 -12.96
N PRO A 69 0.57 -7.02 -13.25
CA PRO A 69 1.76 -6.74 -12.45
C PRO A 69 2.25 -5.30 -12.66
N ASP A 70 1.78 -4.60 -13.69
CA ASP A 70 2.02 -3.16 -13.80
C ASP A 70 1.26 -2.39 -12.72
N ASN A 71 1.83 -1.30 -12.22
CA ASN A 71 1.24 -0.50 -11.15
C ASN A 71 0.11 0.44 -11.65
N ASN A 72 -0.54 0.10 -12.78
CA ASN A 72 -1.60 0.91 -13.40
C ASN A 72 -3.00 0.33 -13.20
N ASN A 73 -3.16 -0.68 -12.33
CA ASN A 73 -4.46 -1.21 -11.95
C ASN A 73 -5.45 -0.12 -11.44
N PRO A 74 -6.77 -0.36 -11.50
CA PRO A 74 -7.79 0.55 -10.99
C PRO A 74 -7.56 0.99 -9.54
N VAL A 75 -7.92 2.23 -9.23
CA VAL A 75 -7.73 2.83 -7.90
C VAL A 75 -8.87 2.41 -6.96
N CYS A 76 -8.51 1.77 -5.84
CA CYS A 76 -9.43 1.56 -4.72
C CYS A 76 -9.64 2.85 -3.92
N GLY A 77 -8.57 3.61 -3.67
CA GLY A 77 -8.65 4.83 -2.87
C GLY A 77 -7.41 5.69 -2.97
N THR A 78 -7.54 6.95 -2.56
CA THR A 78 -6.46 7.94 -2.54
C THR A 78 -6.30 8.52 -1.15
N VAL A 79 -5.07 8.70 -0.70
CA VAL A 79 -4.73 9.38 0.56
C VAL A 79 -5.05 10.87 0.41
N THR A 80 -6.17 11.31 0.96
CA THR A 80 -6.60 12.73 0.94
C THR A 80 -6.38 13.45 2.27
N SER A 81 -6.12 12.70 3.34
CA SER A 81 -5.87 13.23 4.69
C SER A 81 -4.83 12.37 5.40
N LEU A 82 -4.03 13.01 6.25
CA LEU A 82 -2.99 12.40 7.09
C LEU A 82 -3.27 12.62 8.58
N ALA A 83 -4.53 12.80 8.95
CA ALA A 83 -4.95 13.05 10.34
C ALA A 83 -4.76 11.83 11.28
N SER A 84 -4.51 10.65 10.72
CA SER A 84 -4.30 9.40 11.45
C SER A 84 -3.04 8.70 10.92
N ALA A 85 -2.36 7.95 11.80
CA ALA A 85 -1.27 7.05 11.41
C ALA A 85 -1.76 6.00 10.41
N THR A 86 -2.95 5.47 10.67
CA THR A 86 -3.54 4.35 9.97
C THR A 86 -4.71 4.83 9.12
N LEU A 87 -4.68 4.49 7.83
CA LEU A 87 -5.56 5.01 6.79
C LEU A 87 -6.34 3.84 6.16
N PRO A 88 -7.63 3.65 6.49
CA PRO A 88 -8.44 2.59 5.92
C PRO A 88 -9.03 2.99 4.56
N PHE A 89 -9.06 2.03 3.63
CA PHE A 89 -9.67 2.14 2.31
C PHE A 89 -10.68 1.02 2.13
N CYS A 90 -11.95 1.38 1.90
CA CYS A 90 -13.00 0.42 1.55
C CYS A 90 -12.94 0.16 0.04
N CYS A 91 -12.52 -1.04 -0.35
CA CYS A 91 -12.32 -1.41 -1.76
C CYS A 91 -13.52 -2.14 -2.38
N ASN A 92 -14.61 -2.31 -1.63
CA ASN A 92 -15.92 -2.77 -2.14
C ASN A 92 -15.87 -4.05 -2.99
N GLY A 93 -14.98 -5.00 -2.67
CA GLY A 93 -14.87 -6.26 -3.38
C GLY A 93 -14.14 -6.16 -4.71
N MET A 94 -13.27 -5.16 -4.90
CA MET A 94 -12.39 -5.09 -6.06
C MET A 94 -11.56 -6.37 -6.18
N VAL A 95 -11.56 -6.96 -7.37
CA VAL A 95 -10.92 -8.26 -7.62
C VAL A 95 -9.51 -8.05 -8.15
N GLY A 96 -8.52 -8.68 -7.52
CA GLY A 96 -7.13 -8.60 -7.94
C GLY A 96 -6.19 -9.57 -7.23
N GLN A 97 -5.09 -9.90 -7.89
CA GLN A 97 -3.93 -10.58 -7.30
C GLN A 97 -2.89 -9.58 -6.79
N TYR A 98 -2.76 -8.43 -7.45
CA TYR A 98 -1.78 -7.41 -7.13
C TYR A 98 -2.44 -6.23 -6.41
N ILE A 99 -1.83 -5.83 -5.29
CA ILE A 99 -2.16 -4.59 -4.60
C ILE A 99 -0.92 -3.71 -4.61
N SER A 100 -1.07 -2.48 -5.08
CA SER A 100 0.01 -1.50 -5.06
C SER A 100 -0.38 -0.19 -4.41
N VAL A 101 0.63 0.46 -3.83
CA VAL A 101 0.55 1.84 -3.34
C VAL A 101 1.49 2.68 -4.18
N VAL A 102 0.95 3.67 -4.88
CA VAL A 102 1.69 4.49 -5.85
C VAL A 102 1.54 5.96 -5.50
N ILE A 103 2.62 6.75 -5.53
CA ILE A 103 2.54 8.23 -5.44
C ILE A 103 2.62 8.80 -6.87
N PRO A 104 1.51 9.06 -7.57
CA PRO A 104 1.58 9.52 -8.96
C PRO A 104 1.96 11.00 -9.08
N GLY A 105 2.49 11.36 -10.24
CA GLY A 105 2.63 12.75 -10.70
C GLY A 105 3.79 13.54 -10.08
N ARG A 106 4.62 12.91 -9.23
CA ARG A 106 5.81 13.56 -8.65
C ARG A 106 6.93 12.59 -8.34
N SER A 107 8.13 13.15 -8.18
CA SER A 107 9.27 12.43 -7.61
C SER A 107 9.24 12.51 -6.09
N GLU A 108 9.14 11.37 -5.43
CA GLU A 108 8.95 11.31 -3.97
C GLU A 108 9.63 10.09 -3.36
N TYR A 109 9.77 10.07 -2.03
CA TYR A 109 10.04 8.85 -1.27
C TYR A 109 8.74 8.21 -0.81
N LEU A 110 8.52 6.94 -1.16
CA LEU A 110 7.44 6.15 -0.58
C LEU A 110 7.95 5.41 0.67
N THR A 111 7.27 5.64 1.78
CA THR A 111 7.45 4.90 3.03
C THR A 111 6.09 4.42 3.52
N LEU A 112 6.02 3.12 3.77
CA LEU A 112 4.88 2.43 4.34
C LEU A 112 5.40 1.64 5.53
N CYS A 113 4.77 1.81 6.69
CA CYS A 113 5.13 1.05 7.89
C CYS A 113 4.33 -0.25 7.99
N GLU A 114 3.10 -0.28 7.50
CA GLU A 114 2.37 -1.53 7.33
C GLU A 114 1.29 -1.40 6.25
N VAL A 115 0.99 -2.48 5.54
CA VAL A 115 -0.11 -2.60 4.59
C VAL A 115 -0.88 -3.88 4.89
N GLU A 116 -2.07 -3.73 5.44
CA GLU A 116 -2.96 -4.86 5.73
C GLU A 116 -4.01 -4.98 4.63
N VAL A 117 -4.20 -6.19 4.11
CA VAL A 117 -5.17 -6.48 3.05
C VAL A 117 -6.20 -7.49 3.56
N TYR A 118 -7.47 -7.15 3.44
CA TYR A 118 -8.59 -8.01 3.85
C TYR A 118 -9.46 -8.32 2.63
N GLY A 119 -9.76 -9.60 2.45
CA GLY A 119 -10.55 -10.09 1.34
C GLY A 119 -10.68 -11.61 1.33
N ASP A 120 -11.48 -12.12 0.41
CA ASP A 120 -11.74 -13.56 0.27
C ASP A 120 -11.16 -14.09 -1.04
N PRO A 121 -10.59 -15.31 -1.07
CA PRO A 121 -10.17 -15.95 -2.30
C PRO A 121 -11.32 -16.03 -3.30
N VAL A 122 -11.08 -15.63 -4.56
CA VAL A 122 -12.04 -15.88 -5.63
C VAL A 122 -11.93 -17.35 -6.02
N LYS A 123 -12.94 -18.14 -5.67
CA LYS A 123 -13.03 -19.54 -6.07
C LYS A 123 -13.53 -19.61 -7.51
N GLY A 124 -12.71 -20.15 -8.41
CA GLY A 124 -13.20 -20.59 -9.72
C GLY A 124 -14.15 -21.78 -9.56
N CYS A 125 -15.17 -21.88 -10.42
CA CYS A 125 -15.86 -23.14 -10.60
C CYS A 125 -14.89 -24.12 -11.27
N HIS A 126 -14.67 -25.28 -10.67
CA HIS A 126 -14.00 -26.42 -11.31
C HIS A 126 -15.06 -27.34 -11.92
#